data_AF-A0AAV5PAA1-F1
#
_entry.id   AF-A0AAV5PAA1-F1
#
_cell.length_a   1.000
_cell.length_b   1.000
_cell.length_c   1.000
_cell.angle_alpha   90.00
_cell.angle_beta   90.00
_cell.angle_gamma   90.00
#
_symmetry.space_group_name_H-M   'P 1'
#
loop_
_entity.id
_entity.type
_entity.pdbx_description
1 polymer ?
#
loop_
_entity_poly.entity_id
_entity_poly.type
_entity_poly.pdbx_seq_one_letter_code
_entity_poly.pdbx_strand_id
1 'polypeptide(L)'
;MSDELERQGVKTNNKLWTATALINELDKVYQAHWDYFTAGAELVITDTYQANVQVFTQVGYSEQEAEKFIRDAVKVAKKARDDYEQKTGKHNYVAGTVGSYGAYLADGNEYRGDYELSELEYLAFHLPRLRQILAEKPDLIALETQPKLDEPLAVLNWLKENASDYPVYVSFTLKDATHISDGTTLE
;
A
#
# COMPACT_ATOMS: atom_id res chain seq x y z
N MET A 1 -4.85 -9.75 1.92
CA MET A 1 -3.56 -10.04 2.61
C MET A 1 -3.81 -10.53 4.03
N SER A 2 -4.37 -9.72 4.93
CA SER A 2 -4.59 -10.09 6.34
C SER A 2 -5.27 -11.45 6.54
N ASP A 3 -6.42 -11.69 5.90
CA ASP A 3 -7.15 -12.97 6.00
C ASP A 3 -6.30 -14.18 5.59
N GLU A 4 -5.45 -14.02 4.57
CA GLU A 4 -4.60 -15.10 4.07
C GLU A 4 -3.42 -15.36 5.01
N LEU A 5 -2.81 -14.30 5.55
CA LEU A 5 -1.79 -14.42 6.58
C LEU A 5 -2.35 -15.05 7.87
N GLU A 6 -3.58 -14.72 8.26
CA GLU A 6 -4.28 -15.35 9.39
C GLU A 6 -4.53 -16.84 9.17
N ARG A 7 -4.95 -17.25 7.97
CA ARG A 7 -5.08 -18.67 7.59
C ARG A 7 -3.74 -19.41 7.67
N GLN A 8 -2.64 -18.72 7.42
CA GLN A 8 -1.27 -19.23 7.55
C GLN A 8 -0.72 -19.11 8.99
N GLY A 9 -1.55 -18.72 9.96
CA GLY A 9 -1.21 -18.67 11.38
C GLY A 9 -0.43 -17.43 11.82
N VAL A 10 -0.35 -16.39 11.00
CA VAL A 10 0.25 -15.10 11.38
C VAL A 10 -0.69 -14.33 12.30
N LYS A 11 -0.15 -13.82 13.41
CA LYS A 11 -0.90 -12.92 14.31
C LYS A 11 -0.90 -11.50 13.76
N THR A 12 -1.94 -11.16 13.03
CA THR A 12 -2.18 -9.83 12.45
C THR A 12 -2.74 -8.82 13.45
N ASN A 13 -3.29 -9.22 14.60
CA ASN A 13 -3.89 -8.30 15.57
C ASN A 13 -2.85 -7.58 16.45
N ASN A 14 -2.01 -6.73 15.87
CA ASN A 14 -1.06 -5.87 16.59
C ASN A 14 -0.92 -4.49 15.90
N LYS A 15 -0.23 -3.53 16.53
CA LYS A 15 -0.08 -2.16 16.00
C LYS A 15 0.59 -2.06 14.62
N LEU A 16 1.33 -3.08 14.22
CA LEU A 16 2.00 -3.18 12.93
C LEU A 16 1.21 -4.04 11.93
N TRP A 17 0.09 -4.64 12.34
CA TRP A 17 -0.75 -5.48 11.49
C TRP A 17 0.08 -6.47 10.64
N THR A 18 -0.14 -6.48 9.33
CA THR A 18 0.59 -7.30 8.35
C THR A 18 2.05 -6.92 8.20
N ALA A 19 2.47 -5.71 8.61
CA ALA A 19 3.87 -5.30 8.58
C ALA A 19 4.77 -6.14 9.51
N THR A 20 4.20 -6.87 10.48
CA THR A 20 4.97 -7.89 11.23
C THR A 20 5.41 -9.05 10.33
N ALA A 21 4.57 -9.42 9.36
CA ALA A 21 4.89 -10.46 8.38
C ALA A 21 6.02 -10.02 7.45
N LEU A 22 6.10 -8.73 7.10
CA LEU A 22 7.21 -8.17 6.33
C LEU A 22 8.57 -8.30 7.03
N ILE A 23 8.57 -8.37 8.36
CA ILE A 23 9.80 -8.42 9.14
C ILE A 23 10.28 -9.87 9.31
N ASN A 24 9.37 -10.77 9.66
CA ASN A 24 9.74 -12.12 10.13
C ASN A 24 9.20 -13.27 9.29
N GLU A 25 8.25 -13.03 8.39
CA GLU A 25 7.44 -14.07 7.73
C GLU A 25 7.24 -13.74 6.23
N LEU A 26 8.28 -13.24 5.56
CA LEU A 26 8.22 -12.86 4.14
C LEU A 26 7.83 -14.03 3.22
N ASP A 27 8.18 -15.25 3.60
CA ASP A 27 7.77 -16.48 2.94
C ASP A 27 6.24 -16.67 2.93
N LYS A 28 5.55 -16.24 3.99
CA LYS A 28 4.07 -16.25 4.05
C LYS A 28 3.46 -15.15 3.20
N VAL A 29 4.09 -13.98 3.15
CA VAL A 29 3.66 -12.89 2.24
C VAL A 29 3.80 -13.33 0.78
N TYR A 30 4.92 -14.00 0.43
CA TYR A 30 5.11 -14.64 -0.88
C TYR A 30 3.97 -15.64 -1.16
N GLN A 31 3.70 -16.54 -0.22
CA GLN A 31 2.69 -17.59 -0.39
C GLN A 31 1.30 -16.98 -0.59
N ALA A 32 0.94 -15.95 0.17
CA ALA A 32 -0.32 -15.24 0.00
C ALA A 32 -0.47 -14.65 -1.43
N HIS A 33 0.56 -13.99 -1.96
CA HIS A 33 0.54 -13.49 -3.34
C HIS A 33 0.42 -14.63 -4.36
N TRP A 34 1.18 -15.71 -4.16
CA TRP A 34 1.10 -16.91 -4.99
C TRP A 34 -0.32 -17.50 -5.02
N ASP A 35 -0.98 -17.55 -3.86
CA ASP A 35 -2.32 -18.10 -3.73
C ASP A 35 -3.36 -17.22 -4.44
N TYR A 36 -3.22 -15.89 -4.38
CA TYR A 36 -4.06 -14.99 -5.17
C TYR A 36 -3.89 -15.20 -6.68
N PHE A 37 -2.65 -15.32 -7.18
CA PHE A 37 -2.42 -15.62 -8.59
C PHE A 37 -2.96 -17.01 -8.99
N THR A 38 -2.83 -18.00 -8.10
CA THR A 38 -3.38 -19.35 -8.31
C THR A 38 -4.90 -19.34 -8.33
N ALA A 39 -5.54 -18.46 -7.54
CA ALA A 39 -6.98 -18.24 -7.54
C ALA A 39 -7.49 -17.45 -8.77
N GLY A 40 -6.58 -16.93 -9.61
CA GLY A 40 -6.90 -16.23 -10.86
C GLY A 40 -6.84 -14.71 -10.79
N ALA A 41 -6.27 -14.13 -9.74
CA ALA A 41 -5.98 -12.70 -9.74
C ALA A 41 -4.99 -12.36 -10.86
N GLU A 42 -5.28 -11.32 -11.63
CA GLU A 42 -4.36 -10.77 -12.65
C GLU A 42 -3.52 -9.62 -12.08
N LEU A 43 -3.93 -9.07 -10.93
CA LEU A 43 -3.26 -8.00 -10.20
C LEU A 43 -3.27 -8.34 -8.70
N VAL A 44 -2.12 -8.16 -8.04
CA VAL A 44 -2.04 -8.13 -6.58
C VAL A 44 -1.52 -6.76 -6.12
N ILE A 45 -1.92 -6.35 -4.92
CA ILE A 45 -1.39 -5.16 -4.25
C ILE A 45 -0.35 -5.59 -3.22
N THR A 46 0.74 -4.84 -3.08
CA THR A 46 1.79 -5.10 -2.08
C THR A 46 1.26 -4.96 -0.65
N ASP A 47 1.94 -5.56 0.32
CA ASP A 47 1.58 -5.42 1.73
C ASP A 47 2.09 -4.10 2.35
N THR A 48 1.88 -2.97 1.65
CA THR A 48 2.46 -1.65 2.01
C THR A 48 1.43 -0.61 2.43
N TYR A 49 0.15 -1.01 2.60
CA TYR A 49 -0.98 -0.11 2.89
C TYR A 49 -0.74 0.76 4.13
N GLN A 50 -0.19 0.19 5.21
CA GLN A 50 0.17 0.89 6.45
C GLN A 50 1.68 0.89 6.74
N ALA A 51 2.52 0.40 5.82
CA ALA A 51 3.97 0.27 6.00
C ALA A 51 4.68 1.62 5.89
N ASN A 52 4.56 2.45 6.94
CA ASN A 52 5.15 3.78 7.00
C ASN A 52 6.47 3.76 7.79
N VAL A 53 7.48 4.47 7.28
CA VAL A 53 8.79 4.61 7.94
C VAL A 53 8.64 5.14 9.37
N GLN A 54 7.72 6.09 9.57
CA GLN A 54 7.40 6.70 10.86
C GLN A 54 6.84 5.66 11.85
N VAL A 55 6.02 4.71 11.39
CA VAL A 55 5.44 3.66 12.25
C VAL A 55 6.52 2.68 12.69
N PHE A 56 7.38 2.22 11.77
CA PHE A 56 8.48 1.32 12.09
C PHE A 56 9.50 1.93 13.06
N THR A 57 9.80 3.22 12.90
CA THR A 57 10.73 3.92 13.80
C THR A 57 10.15 4.12 15.20
N GLN A 58 8.85 4.38 15.32
CA GLN A 58 8.17 4.47 16.62
C GLN A 58 8.18 3.15 17.42
N VAL A 59 8.26 2.01 16.74
CA VAL A 59 8.33 0.68 17.39
C VAL A 59 9.76 0.15 17.54
N GLY A 60 10.78 0.96 17.21
CA GLY A 60 12.18 0.69 17.54
C GLY A 60 13.07 0.23 16.39
N TYR A 61 12.59 0.21 15.15
CA TYR A 61 13.44 -0.05 13.98
C TYR A 61 14.17 1.21 13.53
N SER A 62 15.36 1.05 12.95
CA SER A 62 16.03 2.15 12.25
C SER A 62 15.27 2.52 10.98
N GLU A 63 15.49 3.75 10.50
CA GLU A 63 14.96 4.21 9.21
C GLU A 63 15.37 3.28 8.06
N GLN A 64 16.63 2.80 8.07
CA GLN A 64 17.17 1.89 7.06
C GLN A 64 16.46 0.53 7.05
N GLU A 65 16.12 0.00 8.22
CA GLU A 65 15.33 -1.23 8.35
C GLU A 65 13.89 -1.00 7.86
N ALA A 66 13.26 0.11 8.28
CA ALA A 66 11.92 0.47 7.86
C ALA A 66 11.80 0.56 6.33
N GLU A 67 12.73 1.27 5.69
CA GLU A 67 12.79 1.35 4.23
C GLU A 67 13.02 -0.02 3.60
N LYS A 68 13.89 -0.85 4.20
CA LYS A 68 14.13 -2.21 3.72
C LYS A 68 12.85 -3.05 3.74
N PHE A 69 12.05 -3.00 4.80
CA PHE A 69 10.80 -3.74 4.89
C PHE A 69 9.81 -3.35 3.79
N ILE A 70 9.71 -2.05 3.49
CA ILE A 70 8.85 -1.56 2.39
C ILE A 70 9.36 -2.08 1.04
N ARG A 71 10.67 -2.03 0.79
CA ARG A 71 11.27 -2.58 -0.44
C ARG A 71 11.04 -4.09 -0.57
N ASP A 72 11.20 -4.83 0.52
CA ASP A 72 11.00 -6.28 0.54
C ASP A 72 9.56 -6.67 0.25
N ALA A 73 8.58 -5.89 0.70
CA ALA A 73 7.16 -6.08 0.37
C ALA A 73 6.91 -6.02 -1.15
N VAL A 74 7.57 -5.11 -1.86
CA VAL A 74 7.46 -5.04 -3.33
C VAL A 74 8.19 -6.19 -4.00
N LYS A 75 9.42 -6.50 -3.54
CA LYS A 75 10.23 -7.60 -4.08
C LYS A 75 9.53 -8.94 -3.97
N VAL A 76 8.89 -9.22 -2.83
CA VAL A 76 8.27 -10.50 -2.57
C VAL A 76 7.01 -10.71 -3.42
N ALA A 77 6.21 -9.65 -3.62
CA ALA A 77 5.06 -9.67 -4.53
C ALA A 77 5.50 -9.88 -5.99
N LYS A 78 6.54 -9.16 -6.43
CA LYS A 78 7.12 -9.34 -7.78
C LYS A 78 7.70 -10.73 -7.97
N LYS A 79 8.39 -11.26 -6.96
CA LYS A 79 8.90 -12.64 -7.01
C LYS A 79 7.76 -13.64 -7.21
N ALA A 80 6.65 -13.50 -6.49
CA ALA A 80 5.49 -14.37 -6.67
C ALA A 80 4.89 -14.26 -8.08
N ARG A 81 4.83 -13.04 -8.64
CA ARG A 81 4.39 -12.79 -10.02
C ARG A 81 5.32 -13.45 -11.03
N ASP A 82 6.62 -13.21 -10.92
CA ASP A 82 7.64 -13.70 -11.85
C ASP A 82 7.71 -15.24 -11.83
N ASP A 83 7.68 -15.85 -10.64
CA ASP A 83 7.67 -17.31 -10.48
C ASP A 83 6.37 -17.93 -11.06
N TYR A 84 5.23 -17.26 -10.88
CA TYR A 84 3.94 -17.70 -11.44
C TYR A 84 3.92 -17.62 -12.96
N GLU A 85 4.43 -16.53 -13.53
CA GLU A 85 4.59 -16.35 -14.96
C GLU A 85 5.53 -17.40 -15.55
N GLN A 86 6.68 -17.66 -14.92
CA GLN A 86 7.60 -18.71 -15.35
C GLN A 86 6.93 -20.09 -15.36
N LYS A 87 6.06 -20.38 -14.38
CA LYS A 87 5.36 -21.67 -14.27
C LYS A 87 4.21 -21.82 -15.28
N THR A 88 3.50 -20.74 -15.59
CA THR A 88 2.20 -20.80 -16.30
C THR A 88 2.21 -20.16 -17.68
N GLY A 89 3.21 -19.33 -17.99
CA GLY A 89 3.26 -18.48 -19.18
C GLY A 89 2.29 -17.30 -19.15
N LYS A 90 1.62 -17.04 -18.02
CA LYS A 90 0.68 -15.93 -17.86
C LYS A 90 1.34 -14.77 -17.13
N HIS A 91 1.40 -13.62 -17.79
CA HIS A 91 1.87 -12.39 -17.17
C HIS A 91 0.76 -11.76 -16.32
N ASN A 92 1.08 -11.45 -15.07
CA ASN A 92 0.23 -10.75 -14.12
C ASN A 92 0.95 -9.49 -13.60
N TYR A 93 0.25 -8.68 -12.82
CA TYR A 93 0.70 -7.35 -12.36
C TYR A 93 0.81 -7.25 -10.84
N VAL A 94 1.66 -6.33 -10.39
CA VAL A 94 1.89 -5.97 -9.00
C VAL A 94 1.74 -4.46 -8.84
N ALA A 95 0.78 -4.02 -8.03
CA ALA A 95 0.60 -2.63 -7.64
C ALA A 95 1.29 -2.33 -6.31
N GLY A 96 2.10 -1.28 -6.27
CA GLY A 96 2.63 -0.71 -5.04
C GLY A 96 1.56 0.11 -4.34
N THR A 97 1.00 -0.39 -3.24
CA THR A 97 -0.09 0.31 -2.54
C THR A 97 0.37 1.32 -1.50
N VAL A 98 -0.33 2.45 -1.44
CA VAL A 98 -0.14 3.58 -0.54
C VAL A 98 -1.50 3.90 0.06
N GLY A 99 -1.70 3.56 1.33
CA GLY A 99 -2.92 3.90 2.08
C GLY A 99 -2.95 5.35 2.52
N SER A 100 -4.15 5.88 2.79
CA SER A 100 -4.37 7.26 3.26
C SER A 100 -3.74 7.55 4.63
N TYR A 101 -3.59 8.84 4.93
CA TYR A 101 -3.17 9.36 6.22
C TYR A 101 -4.17 8.96 7.32
N GLY A 102 -5.47 8.90 6.99
CA GLY A 102 -6.50 8.39 7.89
C GLY A 102 -6.19 7.00 8.42
N ALA A 103 -5.61 6.11 7.60
CA ALA A 103 -5.22 4.76 8.02
C ALA A 103 -4.04 4.76 9.01
N TYR A 104 -3.19 5.78 8.96
CA TYR A 104 -2.10 5.97 9.93
C TYR A 104 -2.61 6.46 11.29
N LEU A 105 -3.69 7.25 11.32
CA LEU A 105 -4.29 7.73 12.58
C LEU A 105 -4.91 6.60 13.42
N ALA A 106 -5.27 5.48 12.79
CA ALA A 106 -5.81 4.28 13.44
C ALA A 106 -7.07 4.55 14.29
N ASP A 107 -7.88 5.53 13.89
CA ASP A 107 -9.14 5.92 14.52
C ASP A 107 -10.35 5.83 13.56
N GLY A 108 -10.16 5.16 12.41
CA GLY A 108 -11.17 4.97 11.36
C GLY A 108 -11.35 6.18 10.44
N ASN A 109 -10.47 7.17 10.50
CA ASN A 109 -10.54 8.33 9.61
C ASN A 109 -10.34 8.00 8.13
N GLU A 110 -9.81 6.83 7.78
CA GLU A 110 -9.81 6.33 6.39
C GLU A 110 -11.23 6.13 5.80
N TYR A 111 -12.29 6.23 6.62
CA TYR A 111 -13.71 6.18 6.21
C TYR A 111 -14.50 7.44 6.57
N ARG A 112 -13.84 8.48 7.10
CA ARG A 112 -14.50 9.76 7.46
C ARG A 112 -13.84 10.96 6.81
N GLY A 113 -12.51 10.98 6.78
CA GLY A 113 -11.75 12.12 6.26
C GLY A 113 -11.68 13.30 7.23
N ASP A 114 -11.91 13.10 8.53
CA ASP A 114 -11.92 14.17 9.54
C ASP A 114 -10.47 14.56 9.97
N TYR A 115 -9.63 14.93 9.01
CA TYR A 115 -8.27 15.42 9.23
C TYR A 115 -7.89 16.49 8.20
N GLU A 116 -7.05 17.43 8.63
CA GLU A 116 -6.63 18.57 7.83
C GLU A 116 -5.10 18.70 7.83
N LEU A 117 -4.50 18.54 6.66
CA LEU A 117 -3.07 18.68 6.41
C LEU A 117 -2.88 19.58 5.18
N SER A 118 -1.78 20.31 5.15
CA SER A 118 -1.31 20.98 3.94
C SER A 118 -0.73 19.96 2.94
N GLU A 119 -0.62 20.35 1.67
CA GLU A 119 0.05 19.57 0.63
C GLU A 119 1.47 19.14 1.05
N LEU A 120 2.23 20.04 1.69
CA LEU A 120 3.58 19.75 2.17
C LEU A 120 3.58 18.69 3.28
N GLU A 121 2.58 18.68 4.15
CA GLU A 121 2.45 17.68 5.22
C GLU A 121 2.05 16.32 4.66
N TYR A 122 1.14 16.27 3.68
CA TYR A 122 0.83 15.03 2.95
C TYR A 122 2.06 14.46 2.25
N LEU A 123 2.84 15.30 1.56
CA LEU A 123 4.06 14.86 0.90
C LEU A 123 5.12 14.39 1.90
N ALA A 124 5.31 15.11 3.01
CA ALA A 124 6.22 14.68 4.07
C ALA A 124 5.83 13.33 4.67
N PHE A 125 4.53 13.04 4.75
CA PHE A 125 4.02 11.74 5.19
C PHE A 125 4.23 10.64 4.16
N HIS A 126 3.81 10.84 2.90
CA HIS A 126 3.77 9.79 1.88
C HIS A 126 5.10 9.50 1.20
N LEU A 127 5.92 10.53 0.96
CA LEU A 127 7.14 10.38 0.14
C LEU A 127 8.16 9.38 0.68
N PRO A 128 8.41 9.27 2.01
CA PRO A 128 9.33 8.27 2.53
C PRO A 128 8.97 6.85 2.08
N ARG A 129 7.69 6.47 2.16
CA ARG A 129 7.20 5.16 1.71
C ARG A 129 7.16 5.06 0.19
N LEU A 130 6.57 6.05 -0.49
CA LEU A 130 6.38 6.03 -1.93
C LEU A 130 7.71 5.90 -2.70
N ARG A 131 8.78 6.57 -2.23
CA ARG A 131 10.11 6.47 -2.84
C ARG A 131 10.68 5.05 -2.77
N GLN A 132 10.47 4.35 -1.66
CA GLN A 132 10.94 2.96 -1.52
C GLN A 132 10.12 2.01 -2.41
N ILE A 133 8.82 2.25 -2.55
CA ILE A 133 7.97 1.51 -3.48
C ILE A 133 8.45 1.71 -4.91
N LEU A 134 8.61 2.96 -5.35
CA LEU A 134 9.07 3.30 -6.71
C LEU A 134 10.47 2.77 -7.02
N ALA A 135 11.37 2.74 -6.03
CA ALA A 135 12.72 2.19 -6.19
C ALA A 135 12.72 0.72 -6.63
N GLU A 136 11.70 -0.04 -6.22
CA GLU A 136 11.54 -1.46 -6.53
C GLU A 136 10.67 -1.73 -7.77
N LYS A 137 10.18 -0.66 -8.41
CA LYS A 137 9.50 -0.68 -9.71
C LYS A 137 8.33 -1.67 -9.79
N PRO A 138 7.26 -1.48 -9.01
CA PRO A 138 5.99 -2.18 -9.26
C PRO A 138 5.46 -1.81 -10.66
N ASP A 139 4.48 -2.56 -11.16
CA ASP A 139 3.91 -2.29 -12.48
C ASP A 139 2.99 -1.05 -12.48
N LEU A 140 2.46 -0.68 -11.31
CA LEU A 140 1.64 0.52 -11.10
C LEU A 140 1.62 0.94 -9.63
N ILE A 141 1.09 2.13 -9.34
CA ILE A 141 0.83 2.63 -7.99
C ILE A 141 -0.67 2.60 -7.69
N ALA A 142 -0.99 2.17 -6.48
CA ALA A 142 -2.34 2.14 -5.95
C ALA A 142 -2.46 3.16 -4.81
N LEU A 143 -3.15 4.28 -5.03
CA LEU A 143 -3.55 5.19 -3.95
C LEU A 143 -4.93 4.74 -3.47
N GLU A 144 -5.00 3.93 -2.42
CA GLU A 144 -6.25 3.27 -2.05
C GLU A 144 -6.80 3.72 -0.70
N THR A 145 -8.11 3.50 -0.53
CA THR A 145 -8.86 3.84 0.69
C THR A 145 -8.70 5.33 1.05
N GLN A 146 -8.85 6.19 0.05
CA GLN A 146 -8.74 7.65 0.19
C GLN A 146 -10.10 8.23 0.62
N PRO A 147 -10.21 8.87 1.79
CA PRO A 147 -11.48 9.42 2.27
C PRO A 147 -11.72 10.87 1.86
N LYS A 148 -10.76 11.51 1.19
CA LYS A 148 -10.82 12.90 0.72
C LYS A 148 -9.97 13.11 -0.52
N LEU A 149 -10.21 14.21 -1.23
CA LEU A 149 -9.63 14.46 -2.56
C LEU A 149 -8.25 15.15 -2.53
N ASP A 150 -8.04 16.06 -1.59
CA ASP A 150 -6.79 16.85 -1.45
C ASP A 150 -5.55 15.95 -1.26
N GLU A 151 -5.68 14.89 -0.47
CA GLU A 151 -4.59 13.96 -0.17
C GLU A 151 -4.05 13.23 -1.42
N PRO A 152 -4.85 12.46 -2.20
CA PRO A 152 -4.35 11.82 -3.40
C PRO A 152 -3.93 12.83 -4.46
N LEU A 153 -4.54 14.03 -4.52
CA LEU A 153 -4.10 15.08 -5.43
C LEU A 153 -2.67 15.54 -5.15
N ALA A 154 -2.29 15.74 -3.88
CA ALA A 154 -0.92 16.07 -3.51
C ALA A 154 0.08 15.03 -4.02
N VAL A 155 -0.23 13.74 -3.83
CA VAL A 155 0.62 12.63 -4.28
C VAL A 155 0.66 12.52 -5.80
N LEU A 156 -0.49 12.67 -6.48
CA LEU A 156 -0.59 12.63 -7.94
C LEU A 156 0.18 13.77 -8.61
N ASN A 157 0.10 14.99 -8.07
CA ASN A 157 0.87 16.13 -8.58
C ASN A 157 2.37 15.85 -8.48
N TRP A 158 2.83 15.32 -7.35
CA TRP A 158 4.23 14.94 -7.19
C TRP A 158 4.64 13.81 -8.16
N LEU A 159 3.82 12.77 -8.32
CA LEU A 159 4.07 11.67 -9.26
C LEU A 159 4.13 12.18 -10.71
N LYS A 160 3.26 13.11 -11.11
CA LYS A 160 3.28 13.72 -12.44
C LYS A 160 4.60 14.43 -12.74
N GLU A 161 5.25 15.02 -11.75
CA GLU A 161 6.52 15.71 -11.93
C GLU A 161 7.74 14.77 -11.85
N ASN A 162 7.66 13.69 -11.07
CA ASN A 162 8.81 12.89 -10.68
C ASN A 162 8.81 11.44 -11.20
N ALA A 163 7.65 10.91 -11.61
CA ALA A 163 7.41 9.52 -12.01
C ALA A 163 6.21 9.40 -12.97
N SER A 164 6.15 10.29 -13.98
CA SER A 164 4.99 10.43 -14.89
C SER A 164 4.70 9.22 -15.79
N ASP A 165 5.63 8.28 -15.84
CA ASP A 165 5.52 7.03 -16.58
C ASP A 165 4.78 5.93 -15.81
N TYR A 166 4.58 6.09 -14.49
CA TYR A 166 3.83 5.11 -13.70
C TYR A 166 2.33 5.25 -13.93
N PRO A 167 1.63 4.16 -14.28
CA PRO A 167 0.19 4.08 -14.13
C PRO A 167 -0.19 4.22 -12.66
N VAL A 168 -1.25 4.96 -12.38
CA VAL A 168 -1.78 5.15 -11.03
C VAL A 168 -3.28 4.97 -11.08
N TYR A 169 -3.82 4.20 -10.13
CA TYR A 169 -5.25 4.29 -9.82
C TYR A 169 -5.43 4.94 -8.44
N VAL A 170 -6.56 5.63 -8.29
CA VAL A 170 -7.03 6.12 -7.00
C VAL A 170 -8.34 5.43 -6.67
N SER A 171 -8.44 4.90 -5.46
CA SER A 171 -9.66 4.29 -4.93
C SER A 171 -10.11 5.05 -3.68
N PHE A 172 -11.38 5.46 -3.68
CA PHE A 172 -11.97 6.28 -2.65
C PHE A 172 -12.89 5.48 -1.73
N THR A 173 -12.92 5.83 -0.45
CA THR A 173 -14.00 5.43 0.45
C THR A 173 -15.15 6.43 0.33
N LEU A 174 -16.39 5.93 0.41
CA LEU A 174 -17.58 6.70 0.10
C LEU A 174 -18.46 6.89 1.33
N LYS A 175 -19.02 8.09 1.45
CA LYS A 175 -20.10 8.40 2.39
C LYS A 175 -21.43 7.87 1.88
N ASP A 176 -21.68 8.03 0.59
CA ASP A 176 -22.87 7.57 -0.12
C ASP A 176 -22.55 7.36 -1.62
N ALA A 177 -23.56 7.05 -2.42
CA ALA A 177 -23.39 6.73 -3.84
C ALA A 177 -22.83 7.89 -4.70
N THR A 178 -22.79 9.12 -4.17
CA THR A 178 -22.45 10.34 -4.89
C THR A 178 -21.34 11.17 -4.23
N HIS A 179 -20.89 10.79 -3.04
CA HIS A 179 -19.88 11.53 -2.27
C HIS A 179 -18.78 10.63 -1.72
N ILE A 180 -17.56 11.15 -1.73
CA ILE A 180 -16.42 10.65 -0.97
C ILE A 180 -16.72 10.79 0.54
N SER A 181 -16.01 10.06 1.40
CA SER A 181 -16.20 10.06 2.86
C SER A 181 -16.27 11.47 3.48
N ASP A 182 -15.41 12.40 3.06
CA ASP A 182 -15.39 13.79 3.53
C ASP A 182 -16.58 14.66 3.05
N GLY A 183 -17.39 14.14 2.13
CA GLY A 183 -18.52 14.83 1.53
C GLY A 183 -18.22 15.50 0.19
N THR A 184 -17.01 15.39 -0.35
CA THR A 184 -16.67 15.84 -1.71
C THR A 184 -17.49 15.07 -2.75
N THR A 185 -18.03 15.74 -3.76
CA THR A 185 -18.82 15.10 -4.84
C THR A 185 -17.94 14.25 -5.76
N LEU A 186 -18.50 13.17 -6.30
CA LEU A 186 -17.82 12.32 -7.30
C LEU A 186 -17.81 12.92 -8.72
N GLU A 187 -18.73 13.84 -9.02
CA GLU A 187 -18.76 14.65 -10.24
C GLU A 187 -17.76 15.82 -10.15
#